data_AF-A0A429FGB1-F1
#
_entry.id   AF-A0A429FGB1-F1
#
_cell.length_a   1.000
_cell.length_b   1.000
_cell.length_c   1.000
_cell.angle_alpha   90.00
_cell.angle_beta   90.00
_cell.angle_gamma   90.00
#
_symmetry.space_group_name_H-M   'P 1'
#
loop_
_entity.id
_entity.type
_entity.pdbx_description
1 polymer ?
#
loop_
_entity_poly.entity_id
_entity_poly.type
_entity_poly.pdbx_seq_one_letter_code
_entity_poly.pdbx_strand_id
1 'polypeptide(L)'
;MLSAVGEDRRDHVFTRQVHRDRRAIAVALAADLFLERAVTIQGGRLAVADGQAVARLAEPCGLAVRATLSRVLPIDDMLAELEGPAYTVAWTALQRANSARKVLFRGWAMDPEATFLWHRMLASAHQDGDTADPRAAVLWMILSEAGLHRDQLRSPSLQPRSACLDGLGGLLLPRHEHRRRTPFRQRQHH
;
A
#
# COMPACT_ATOMS: atom_id res chain seq x y z
N MET A 1 -36.77 -16.81 5.90
CA MET A 1 -36.38 -15.39 5.70
C MET A 1 -34.96 -15.15 6.27
N LEU A 2 -33.97 -15.97 5.86
CA LEU A 2 -32.58 -15.96 6.40
C LEU A 2 -31.52 -15.72 5.31
N SER A 3 -31.91 -15.56 4.04
CA SER A 3 -30.98 -15.42 2.91
C SER A 3 -30.49 -13.98 2.73
N ALA A 4 -31.35 -12.98 2.98
CA ALA A 4 -31.04 -11.57 2.76
C ALA A 4 -29.91 -11.03 3.68
N VAL A 5 -29.82 -11.51 4.93
CA VAL A 5 -28.77 -11.09 5.89
C VAL A 5 -27.40 -11.67 5.51
N GLY A 6 -27.37 -12.79 4.78
CA GLY A 6 -26.15 -13.46 4.33
C GLY A 6 -25.59 -12.90 3.02
N GLU A 7 -26.42 -12.32 2.17
CA GLU A 7 -26.03 -11.60 0.95
C GLU A 7 -25.53 -10.18 1.28
N ASP A 8 -26.29 -9.41 2.06
CA ASP A 8 -25.95 -8.03 2.42
C ASP A 8 -24.61 -7.94 3.19
N ARG A 9 -24.34 -8.91 4.07
CA ARG A 9 -23.06 -9.02 4.77
C ARG A 9 -21.89 -9.39 3.85
N ARG A 10 -22.12 -10.21 2.81
CA ARG A 10 -21.08 -10.59 1.84
C ARG A 10 -20.76 -9.43 0.92
N ASP A 11 -21.76 -8.69 0.49
CA ASP A 11 -21.61 -7.52 -0.38
C ASP A 11 -20.87 -6.39 0.35
N HIS A 12 -21.16 -6.16 1.62
CA HIS A 12 -20.43 -5.20 2.45
C HIS A 12 -18.96 -5.59 2.71
N VAL A 13 -18.66 -6.88 2.85
CA VAL A 13 -17.27 -7.34 3.01
C VAL A 13 -16.51 -7.21 1.69
N PHE A 14 -17.14 -7.57 0.57
CA PHE A 14 -16.55 -7.47 -0.75
C PHE A 14 -16.26 -6.03 -1.16
N THR A 15 -17.23 -5.12 -0.98
CA THR A 15 -17.04 -3.68 -1.26
C THR A 15 -15.96 -3.04 -0.39
N ARG A 16 -15.88 -3.41 0.90
CA ARG A 16 -14.80 -2.96 1.78
C ARG A 16 -13.43 -3.49 1.36
N GLN A 17 -13.35 -4.75 0.93
CA GLN A 17 -12.07 -5.32 0.49
C GLN A 17 -11.61 -4.68 -0.83
N VAL A 18 -12.51 -4.50 -1.80
CA VAL A 18 -12.20 -3.81 -3.07
C VAL A 18 -11.67 -2.40 -2.83
N HIS A 19 -12.25 -1.66 -1.88
CA HIS A 19 -11.76 -0.33 -1.54
C HIS A 19 -10.39 -0.37 -0.86
N ARG A 20 -10.15 -1.31 0.06
CA ARG A 20 -8.83 -1.51 0.69
C ARG A 20 -7.75 -1.86 -0.33
N ASP A 21 -8.06 -2.74 -1.28
CA ASP A 21 -7.12 -3.14 -2.32
C ASP A 21 -6.77 -1.96 -3.23
N ARG A 22 -7.76 -1.16 -3.63
CA ARG A 22 -7.54 0.05 -4.44
C ARG A 22 -6.72 1.10 -3.70
N ARG A 23 -7.03 1.34 -2.43
CA ARG A 23 -6.26 2.25 -1.57
C ARG A 23 -4.83 1.77 -1.38
N ALA A 24 -4.62 0.47 -1.17
CA ALA A 24 -3.28 -0.12 -1.08
C ALA A 24 -2.48 0.06 -2.38
N ILE A 25 -3.12 -0.05 -3.54
CA ILE A 25 -2.48 0.22 -4.84
C ILE A 25 -2.15 1.71 -5.02
N ALA A 26 -3.02 2.62 -4.56
CA ALA A 26 -2.73 4.06 -4.55
C ALA A 26 -1.53 4.39 -3.67
N VAL A 27 -1.44 3.78 -2.49
CA VAL A 27 -0.30 3.87 -1.59
C VAL A 27 0.97 3.32 -2.26
N ALA A 28 0.89 2.19 -2.96
CA ALA A 28 2.01 1.62 -3.70
C ALA A 28 2.56 2.62 -4.74
N LEU A 29 1.69 3.23 -5.55
CA LEU A 29 2.09 4.24 -6.52
C LEU A 29 2.74 5.46 -5.84
N ALA A 30 2.12 5.98 -4.78
CA ALA A 30 2.67 7.13 -4.05
C ALA A 30 4.05 6.82 -3.44
N ALA A 31 4.23 5.60 -2.95
CA ALA A 31 5.51 5.13 -2.41
C ALA A 31 6.57 5.02 -3.49
N ASP A 32 6.26 4.42 -4.65
CA ASP A 32 7.19 4.34 -5.78
C ASP A 32 7.64 5.73 -6.24
N LEU A 33 6.69 6.68 -6.35
CA LEU A 33 7.01 8.07 -6.66
C LEU A 33 7.92 8.72 -5.60
N PHE A 34 7.72 8.41 -4.32
CA PHE A 34 8.55 8.94 -3.24
C PHE A 34 9.96 8.34 -3.25
N LEU A 35 10.07 7.02 -3.41
CA LEU A 35 11.35 6.31 -3.47
C LEU A 35 12.21 6.78 -4.64
N GLU A 36 11.59 7.02 -5.79
CA GLU A 36 12.23 7.57 -6.98
C GLU A 36 12.42 9.10 -6.94
N ARG A 37 12.11 9.74 -5.79
CA ARG A 37 12.23 11.19 -5.55
C ARG A 37 11.43 12.06 -6.53
N ALA A 38 10.42 11.49 -7.17
CA ALA A 38 9.50 12.21 -8.05
C ALA A 38 8.55 13.11 -7.24
N VAL A 39 8.25 12.72 -5.99
CA VAL A 39 7.48 13.51 -5.02
C VAL A 39 8.20 13.59 -3.67
N THR A 40 7.87 14.62 -2.89
CA THR A 40 8.30 14.79 -1.50
C THR A 40 7.10 15.02 -0.59
N ILE A 41 7.26 14.80 0.70
CA ILE A 41 6.20 15.06 1.69
C ILE A 41 6.49 16.38 2.39
N GLN A 42 5.58 17.34 2.26
CA GLN A 42 5.70 18.67 2.84
C GLN A 42 4.39 19.05 3.52
N GLY A 43 4.44 19.35 4.82
CA GLY A 43 3.25 19.79 5.57
C GLY A 43 2.07 18.81 5.53
N GLY A 44 2.33 17.50 5.46
CA GLY A 44 1.29 16.47 5.35
C GLY A 44 0.65 16.36 3.97
N ARG A 45 1.37 16.75 2.91
CA ARG A 45 0.95 16.72 1.51
C ARG A 45 2.04 16.15 0.63
N LEU A 46 1.66 15.58 -0.51
CA LEU A 46 2.61 15.20 -1.57
C LEU A 46 2.86 16.40 -2.49
N ALA A 47 4.12 16.81 -2.60
CA ALA A 47 4.57 17.87 -3.48
C ALA A 47 5.40 17.26 -4.62
N VAL A 48 5.11 17.65 -5.86
CA VAL A 48 5.86 17.19 -7.04
C VAL A 48 7.26 17.81 -7.02
N ALA A 49 8.29 16.96 -7.01
CA ALA A 49 9.69 17.37 -7.11
C ALA A 49 10.20 17.21 -8.55
N ASP A 50 9.81 16.14 -9.24
CA ASP A 50 10.12 15.90 -10.65
C ASP A 50 8.87 15.43 -11.41
N GLY A 51 8.27 16.36 -12.17
CA GLY A 51 7.08 16.07 -12.96
C GLY A 51 7.31 15.10 -14.13
N GLN A 52 8.53 14.99 -14.66
CA GLN A 52 8.85 14.03 -15.72
C GLN A 52 8.97 12.63 -15.15
N ALA A 53 9.63 12.48 -14.00
CA ALA A 53 9.65 11.21 -13.28
C ALA A 53 8.24 10.74 -12.91
N VAL A 54 7.36 11.64 -12.44
CA VAL A 54 5.95 11.30 -12.19
C VAL A 54 5.27 10.77 -13.45
N ALA A 55 5.41 11.47 -14.59
CA ALA A 55 4.76 11.08 -15.84
C ALA A 55 5.20 9.68 -16.31
N ARG A 56 6.50 9.38 -16.20
CA ARG A 56 7.09 8.10 -16.59
C ARG A 56 6.68 6.96 -15.66
N LEU A 57 6.77 7.17 -14.35
CA LEU A 57 6.47 6.15 -13.34
C LEU A 57 4.97 5.81 -13.30
N ALA A 58 4.12 6.80 -13.57
CA ALA A 58 2.67 6.64 -13.58
C ALA A 58 2.11 6.37 -14.99
N GLU A 59 2.89 5.86 -15.94
CA GLU A 59 2.34 5.46 -17.23
C GLU A 59 1.28 4.34 -17.09
N PRO A 60 0.17 4.39 -17.86
CA PRO A 60 -0.16 5.38 -18.90
C PRO A 60 -0.84 6.64 -18.36
N CYS A 61 -1.12 6.71 -17.06
CA CYS A 61 -1.89 7.76 -16.40
C CYS A 61 -1.06 8.97 -15.95
N GLY A 62 0.16 9.17 -16.48
CA GLY A 62 1.11 10.17 -16.00
C GLY A 62 0.54 11.59 -15.94
N LEU A 63 -0.24 12.01 -16.95
CA LEU A 63 -0.91 13.32 -16.96
C LEU A 63 -1.97 13.44 -15.87
N ALA A 64 -2.81 12.41 -15.69
CA ALA A 64 -3.85 12.40 -14.67
C ALA A 64 -3.25 12.44 -13.26
N VAL A 65 -2.21 11.64 -13.01
CA VAL A 65 -1.49 11.63 -11.72
C VAL A 65 -0.84 12.97 -11.44
N ARG A 66 -0.20 13.59 -12.44
CA ARG A 66 0.36 14.95 -12.28
C ARG A 66 -0.71 16.00 -11.99
N ALA A 67 -1.84 15.94 -12.70
CA ALA A 67 -2.95 16.86 -12.47
C ALA A 67 -3.48 16.72 -11.03
N THR A 68 -3.68 15.49 -10.57
CA THR A 68 -4.09 15.20 -9.18
C THR A 68 -3.06 15.72 -8.18
N LEU A 69 -1.77 15.43 -8.36
CA LEU A 69 -0.69 15.90 -7.48
C LEU A 69 -0.48 17.43 -7.48
N SER A 70 -0.92 18.13 -8.53
CA SER A 70 -0.87 19.60 -8.57
C SER A 70 -1.94 20.27 -7.70
N ARG A 71 -2.97 19.52 -7.29
CA ARG A 71 -4.03 20.01 -6.41
C ARG A 71 -3.52 20.07 -4.97
N VAL A 72 -3.98 21.08 -4.23
CA VAL A 72 -3.64 21.26 -2.82
C VAL A 72 -4.55 20.37 -1.97
N LEU A 73 -4.22 19.09 -1.88
CA LEU A 73 -5.00 18.09 -1.12
C LEU A 73 -4.19 17.53 0.06
N PRO A 74 -4.86 17.21 1.19
CA PRO A 74 -4.31 16.31 2.20
C PRO A 74 -3.93 14.95 1.59
N ILE A 75 -2.97 14.24 2.20
CA ILE A 75 -2.53 12.92 1.73
C ILE A 75 -3.69 11.93 1.57
N ASP A 76 -4.64 11.86 2.51
CA ASP A 76 -5.75 10.92 2.43
C ASP A 76 -6.65 11.17 1.21
N ASP A 77 -7.00 12.43 0.95
CA ASP A 77 -7.81 12.83 -0.21
C ASP A 77 -7.05 12.63 -1.51
N MET A 78 -5.73 12.89 -1.49
CA MET A 78 -4.84 12.65 -2.62
C MET A 78 -4.81 11.15 -2.97
N LEU A 79 -4.66 10.27 -1.98
CA LEU A 79 -4.64 8.82 -2.19
C LEU A 79 -5.98 8.32 -2.74
N ALA A 80 -7.10 8.83 -2.24
CA ALA A 80 -8.43 8.49 -2.76
C ALA A 80 -8.58 8.85 -4.25
N GLU A 81 -8.13 10.04 -4.65
CA GLU A 81 -8.15 10.49 -6.06
C GLU A 81 -7.17 9.70 -6.94
N LEU A 82 -6.11 9.12 -6.35
CA LEU A 82 -5.15 8.29 -7.05
C LEU A 82 -5.59 6.82 -7.22
N GLU A 83 -6.63 6.34 -6.54
CA GLU A 83 -7.07 4.93 -6.62
C GLU A 83 -7.32 4.46 -8.06
N GLY A 84 -8.03 5.25 -8.86
CA GLY A 84 -8.34 4.93 -10.26
C GLY A 84 -7.09 4.90 -11.15
N PRO A 85 -6.32 6.00 -11.22
CA PRO A 85 -5.05 6.03 -11.94
C PRO A 85 -4.07 4.94 -11.49
N ALA A 86 -3.89 4.74 -10.19
CA ALA A 86 -2.96 3.76 -9.64
C ALA A 86 -3.33 2.32 -10.01
N TYR A 87 -4.63 1.99 -9.97
CA TYR A 87 -5.10 0.70 -10.46
C TYR A 87 -4.73 0.46 -11.93
N THR A 88 -4.90 1.47 -12.78
CA THR A 88 -4.58 1.39 -14.22
C THR A 88 -3.06 1.24 -14.44
N VAL A 89 -2.25 1.99 -13.70
CA VAL A 89 -0.78 1.90 -13.73
C VAL A 89 -0.32 0.50 -13.31
N ALA A 90 -0.78 0.02 -12.16
CA ALA A 90 -0.40 -1.30 -11.64
C ALA A 90 -0.78 -2.42 -12.62
N TRP A 91 -1.99 -2.36 -13.17
CA TRP A 91 -2.44 -3.35 -14.15
C TRP A 91 -1.60 -3.33 -15.43
N THR A 92 -1.28 -2.13 -15.95
CA THR A 92 -0.44 -1.98 -17.14
C THR A 92 0.98 -2.48 -16.89
N ALA A 93 1.54 -2.22 -15.71
CA ALA A 93 2.86 -2.70 -15.33
C ALA A 93 2.92 -4.24 -15.29
N LEU A 94 1.91 -4.89 -14.68
CA LEU A 94 1.79 -6.35 -14.65
C LEU A 94 1.71 -6.97 -16.04
N GLN A 95 0.96 -6.34 -16.96
CA GLN A 95 0.85 -6.79 -18.34
C GLN A 95 2.17 -6.63 -19.10
N ARG A 96 2.84 -5.47 -18.98
CA ARG A 96 4.13 -5.20 -19.65
C ARG A 96 5.24 -6.15 -19.18
N ALA A 97 5.26 -6.46 -17.88
CA ALA A 97 6.24 -7.37 -17.30
C ALA A 97 5.91 -8.86 -17.53
N ASN A 98 4.78 -9.16 -18.20
CA ASN A 98 4.24 -10.52 -18.35
C ASN A 98 4.10 -11.27 -17.00
N SER A 99 3.98 -10.52 -15.90
CA SER A 99 3.97 -11.04 -14.53
C SER A 99 2.60 -11.54 -14.09
N ALA A 100 1.57 -11.33 -14.92
CA ALA A 100 0.25 -11.89 -14.75
C ALA A 100 -0.27 -12.39 -16.10
N ARG A 101 -0.68 -13.66 -16.15
CA ARG A 101 -1.23 -14.29 -17.36
C ARG A 101 -2.64 -14.81 -17.12
N LYS A 102 -3.51 -14.63 -18.11
CA LYS A 102 -4.84 -15.23 -18.08
C LYS A 102 -4.73 -16.73 -18.36
N VAL A 103 -5.11 -17.56 -17.40
CA VAL A 103 -5.13 -19.02 -17.53
C VAL A 103 -6.54 -19.43 -17.94
N LEU A 104 -6.63 -20.17 -19.05
CA LEU A 104 -7.84 -20.86 -19.46
C LEU A 104 -8.36 -21.64 -18.23
N PHE A 105 -9.54 -21.29 -17.72
CA PHE A 105 -10.24 -21.94 -16.59
C PHE A 105 -9.88 -21.55 -15.14
N ARG A 106 -8.81 -20.78 -14.85
CA ARG A 106 -8.46 -20.40 -13.45
C ARG A 106 -8.35 -18.89 -13.18
N GLY A 107 -8.75 -18.06 -14.14
CA GLY A 107 -8.64 -16.61 -14.01
C GLY A 107 -7.21 -16.13 -14.30
N TRP A 108 -6.66 -15.28 -13.45
CA TRP A 108 -5.29 -14.76 -13.59
C TRP A 108 -4.31 -15.55 -12.73
N ALA A 109 -3.18 -15.95 -13.30
CA ALA A 109 -2.05 -16.51 -12.56
C ALA A 109 -0.89 -15.53 -12.58
N MET A 110 -0.32 -15.30 -11.40
CA MET A 110 0.91 -14.53 -11.25
C MET A 110 2.12 -15.37 -11.68
N ASP A 111 3.14 -14.69 -12.16
CA ASP A 111 4.45 -15.28 -12.41
C ASP A 111 5.08 -15.79 -11.09
N PRO A 112 5.50 -17.08 -11.04
CA PRO A 112 6.19 -17.63 -9.87
C PRO A 112 7.47 -16.88 -9.51
N GLU A 113 8.19 -16.30 -10.47
CA GLU A 113 9.42 -15.55 -10.20
C GLU A 113 9.11 -14.24 -9.47
N ALA A 114 8.14 -13.47 -9.98
CA ALA A 114 7.62 -12.29 -9.27
C ALA A 114 7.17 -12.65 -7.85
N THR A 115 6.52 -13.80 -7.69
CA THR A 115 6.08 -14.30 -6.38
C THR A 115 7.27 -14.59 -5.45
N PHE A 116 8.29 -15.27 -5.95
CA PHE A 116 9.50 -15.57 -5.19
C PHE A 116 10.25 -14.30 -4.75
N LEU A 117 10.37 -13.31 -5.64
CA LEU A 117 11.09 -12.07 -5.37
C LEU A 117 10.47 -11.26 -4.22
N TRP A 118 9.14 -11.09 -4.18
CA TRP A 118 8.53 -10.34 -3.08
C TRP A 118 8.59 -11.09 -1.75
N HIS A 119 8.45 -12.42 -1.75
CA HIS A 119 8.67 -13.22 -0.53
C HIS A 119 10.11 -13.08 -0.02
N ARG A 120 11.10 -13.11 -0.93
CA ARG A 120 12.51 -12.91 -0.58
C ARG A 120 12.75 -11.52 0.01
N MET A 121 12.14 -10.47 -0.55
CA MET A 121 12.23 -9.10 -0.05
C MET A 121 11.63 -8.93 1.35
N LEU A 122 10.49 -9.57 1.62
CA LEU A 122 9.90 -9.59 2.96
C LEU A 122 10.77 -10.37 3.95
N ALA A 123 11.39 -11.47 3.52
CA ALA A 123 12.28 -12.26 4.36
C ALA A 123 13.63 -11.57 4.61
N SER A 124 14.17 -10.82 3.65
CA SER A 124 15.43 -10.09 3.82
C SER A 124 15.31 -8.97 4.86
N ALA A 125 14.15 -8.29 4.92
CA ALA A 125 13.84 -7.34 5.99
C ALA A 125 13.85 -7.93 7.41
N HIS A 126 13.84 -9.26 7.53
CA HIS A 126 13.97 -9.97 8.79
C HIS A 126 15.43 -10.37 9.10
N GLN A 127 16.26 -10.63 8.10
CA GLN A 127 17.58 -11.22 8.30
C GLN A 127 18.68 -10.18 8.47
N ASP A 128 18.60 -9.07 7.74
CA ASP A 128 19.60 -8.01 7.83
C ASP A 128 19.19 -6.98 8.88
N GLY A 129 19.97 -6.90 9.97
CA GLY A 129 19.87 -5.84 10.98
C GLY A 129 20.27 -4.46 10.44
N ASP A 130 20.79 -4.41 9.21
CA ASP A 130 21.10 -3.18 8.47
C ASP A 130 19.97 -2.91 7.46
N THR A 131 18.89 -2.35 7.98
CA THR A 131 17.62 -2.09 7.31
C THR A 131 17.73 -0.94 6.31
N ALA A 132 18.38 -1.19 5.16
CA ALA A 132 18.63 -0.16 4.16
C ALA A 132 17.71 -0.23 2.93
N ASP A 133 16.95 -1.31 2.70
CA ASP A 133 16.03 -1.35 1.55
C ASP A 133 14.65 -0.78 1.92
N PRO A 134 14.33 0.47 1.52
CA PRO A 134 13.05 1.09 1.81
C PRO A 134 11.87 0.36 1.15
N ARG A 135 12.12 -0.48 0.13
CA ARG A 135 11.09 -1.22 -0.60
C ARG A 135 10.41 -2.29 0.24
N ALA A 136 11.15 -2.94 1.15
CA ALA A 136 10.56 -3.95 2.01
C ALA A 136 9.58 -3.34 3.03
N ALA A 137 9.89 -2.15 3.56
CA ALA A 137 8.98 -1.40 4.42
C ALA A 137 7.72 -0.94 3.64
N VAL A 138 7.90 -0.48 2.39
CA VAL A 138 6.78 -0.14 1.49
C VAL A 138 5.88 -1.34 1.22
N LEU A 139 6.45 -2.50 0.97
CA LEU A 139 5.68 -3.72 0.70
C LEU A 139 4.85 -4.14 1.92
N TRP A 140 5.43 -4.08 3.13
CA TRP A 140 4.69 -4.30 4.37
C TRP A 140 3.53 -3.32 4.56
N MET A 141 3.76 -2.07 4.21
CA MET A 141 2.76 -1.01 4.21
C MET A 141 1.58 -1.34 3.28
N ILE A 142 1.85 -1.73 2.04
CA ILE A 142 0.82 -2.09 1.06
C ILE A 142 0.00 -3.28 1.55
N LEU A 143 0.67 -4.31 2.11
CA LEU A 143 0.00 -5.47 2.70
C LEU A 143 -0.84 -5.10 3.94
N SER A 144 -0.41 -4.10 4.71
CA SER A 144 -1.16 -3.59 5.85
C SER A 144 -2.47 -2.94 5.41
N GLU A 145 -2.39 -2.01 4.44
CA GLU A 145 -3.54 -1.31 3.87
C GLU A 145 -4.54 -2.27 3.21
N ALA A 146 -4.04 -3.28 2.50
CA ALA A 146 -4.88 -4.34 1.92
C ALA A 146 -5.51 -5.26 2.98
N GLY A 147 -5.07 -5.19 4.24
CA GLY A 147 -5.50 -6.10 5.32
C GLY A 147 -4.92 -7.52 5.22
N LEU A 148 -3.93 -7.73 4.34
CA LEU A 148 -3.29 -9.01 4.05
C LEU A 148 -2.05 -9.29 4.92
N HIS A 149 -1.57 -8.28 5.65
CA HIS A 149 -0.42 -8.40 6.54
C HIS A 149 -0.54 -9.55 7.56
N ARG A 150 -1.75 -9.80 8.09
CA ARG A 150 -1.97 -10.83 9.13
C ARG A 150 -1.69 -12.24 8.65
N ASP A 151 -1.95 -12.52 7.38
CA ASP A 151 -1.69 -13.84 6.80
C ASP A 151 -0.18 -14.07 6.64
N GLN A 152 0.56 -12.98 6.41
CA GLN A 152 2.02 -13.02 6.31
C GLN A 152 2.69 -13.15 7.69
N LEU A 153 2.14 -12.50 8.73
CA LEU A 153 2.65 -12.58 10.11
C LEU A 153 2.55 -13.98 10.74
N ARG A 154 1.76 -14.89 10.16
CA ARG A 154 1.72 -16.31 10.57
C ARG A 154 3.00 -17.06 10.20
N SER A 155 3.80 -16.53 9.28
CA SER A 155 5.14 -17.01 8.99
C SER A 155 6.16 -16.20 9.79
N PRO A 156 6.84 -16.80 10.79
CA PRO A 156 7.81 -16.07 11.61
C PRO A 156 8.94 -15.42 10.81
N SER A 157 9.29 -15.99 9.65
CA SER A 157 10.29 -15.44 8.73
C SER A 157 9.84 -14.18 7.97
N LEU A 158 8.55 -13.83 8.07
CA LEU A 158 7.92 -12.68 7.42
C LEU A 158 7.33 -11.74 8.49
N GLN A 159 7.99 -11.51 9.62
CA GLN A 159 7.60 -10.42 10.53
C GLN A 159 8.55 -9.24 10.37
N PRO A 160 8.05 -8.01 10.15
CA PRO A 160 8.90 -6.83 9.99
C PRO A 160 9.66 -6.54 11.29
N ARG A 161 10.97 -6.26 11.17
CA ARG A 161 11.83 -5.94 12.32
C ARG A 161 12.11 -4.44 12.48
N SER A 162 11.78 -3.60 11.49
CA SER A 162 12.00 -2.15 11.52
C SER A 162 10.70 -1.36 11.57
N ALA A 163 10.81 -0.15 12.13
CA ALA A 163 9.77 0.86 12.01
C ALA A 163 9.70 1.38 10.56
N CYS A 164 8.50 1.74 10.10
CA CYS A 164 8.31 2.40 8.82
C CYS A 164 9.15 3.69 8.77
N LEU A 165 9.80 3.99 7.63
CA LEU A 165 10.57 5.23 7.46
C LEU A 165 9.66 6.45 7.73
N ASP A 166 10.15 7.43 8.48
CA ASP A 166 9.36 8.59 8.93
C ASP A 166 8.63 9.32 7.78
N GLY A 167 9.27 9.42 6.61
CA GLY A 167 8.65 9.96 5.39
C GLY A 167 7.46 9.12 4.94
N LEU A 168 7.61 7.81 4.84
CA LEU A 168 6.54 6.88 4.46
C LEU A 168 5.46 6.77 5.55
N GLY A 169 5.78 7.01 6.82
CA GLY A 169 4.82 7.06 7.92
C GLY A 169 3.74 8.12 7.70
N GLY A 170 4.07 9.23 7.03
CA GLY A 170 3.12 10.27 6.66
C GLY A 170 2.07 9.83 5.63
N LEU A 171 2.35 8.79 4.83
CA LEU A 171 1.40 8.23 3.85
C LEU A 171 0.35 7.30 4.48
N LEU A 172 0.63 6.79 5.68
CA LEU A 172 -0.10 5.65 6.25
C LEU A 172 -0.67 5.84 7.63
N LEU A 173 -0.19 6.79 8.42
CA LEU A 173 -0.71 6.96 9.75
C LEU A 173 -1.94 7.86 9.66
N PRO A 174 -3.18 7.33 9.54
CA PRO A 174 -4.31 8.13 9.92
C PRO A 174 -4.02 8.54 11.36
N ARG A 175 -4.12 9.83 11.63
CA ARG A 175 -3.78 10.47 12.91
C ARG A 175 -4.64 10.00 14.11
N HIS A 176 -5.30 8.85 14.00
CA HIS A 176 -6.28 8.31 14.92
C HIS A 176 -5.80 7.12 15.79
N GLU A 177 -4.58 6.60 15.62
CA GLU A 177 -4.05 5.55 16.51
C GLU A 177 -3.07 6.03 17.60
N HIS A 178 -3.00 7.33 17.88
CA HIS A 178 -2.32 7.84 19.09
C HIS A 178 -3.26 8.05 20.29
N ARG A 179 -4.49 7.53 20.25
CA ARG A 179 -5.46 7.69 21.35
C ARG A 179 -6.12 6.42 21.89
N ARG A 180 -5.56 5.24 21.63
CA ARG A 180 -6.07 4.00 22.25
C ARG A 180 -4.94 3.06 22.69
N ARG A 181 -4.33 3.38 23.83
CA ARG A 181 -4.13 2.48 24.99
C ARG A 181 -3.04 3.02 25.92
N THR A 182 -3.48 3.67 26.98
CA THR A 182 -2.85 3.56 28.29
C THR A 182 -3.97 3.28 29.29
N PRO A 183 -4.21 2.02 29.68
CA PRO A 183 -4.78 1.79 30.99
C PRO A 183 -3.66 2.04 31.98
N PHE A 184 -3.58 3.27 32.49
CA PHE A 184 -2.82 3.53 33.71
C PHE A 184 -3.49 2.70 34.82
N ARG A 185 -2.90 1.55 35.15
CA ARG A 185 -3.15 0.88 36.43
C ARG A 185 -2.57 1.77 37.52
N GLN A 186 -3.36 2.71 38.03
CA GLN A 186 -3.12 3.22 39.38
C GLN A 186 -3.51 2.11 40.35
N ARG A 187 -2.51 1.36 40.82
CA ARG A 187 -2.59 0.68 42.11
C ARG A 187 -2.63 1.78 43.16
N GLN A 188 -3.81 2.06 43.71
CA GLN A 188 -3.90 2.72 45.00
C GLN A 188 -3.47 1.70 46.06
N HIS A 189 -2.29 1.90 46.62
CA HIS A 189 -1.95 1.39 47.93
C HIS A 189 -2.41 2.46 48.94
N HIS A 190 -3.45 2.13 49.69
CA HIS A 190 -3.69 2.63 51.04
C HIS A 190 -4.01 1.42 51.91
#